data_AF-A0AAV1RHT9-F1
#
_entry.id   AF-A0AAV1RHT9-F1
#
_cell.length_a   1.000
_cell.length_b   1.000
_cell.length_c   1.000
_cell.angle_alpha   90.00
_cell.angle_beta   90.00
_cell.angle_gamma   90.00
#
_symmetry.space_group_name_H-M   'P 1'
#
loop_
_entity.id
_entity.type
_entity.pdbx_description
1 polymer ?
#
loop_
_entity_poly.entity_id
_entity_poly.type
_entity_poly.pdbx_seq_one_letter_code
_entity_poly.pdbx_strand_id
1 'polypeptide(L)'
;MRLYVACAGKYTPQYNWLEQEFPKVNRAETPWLIVLLHSPWYNSNNYHYMEGESMRVMFEPWFVKNKVDLVLAGHVHSYERSERISNVRYNITDGLSAPVKDPSAPVYITIGDGGNIEGIANSFTEPQPDYSAFREASFGHATLEIKNRTHAYYTWHRNHDSERVAADSQWFYNRHWHPAEERSSATNMV
;
A
#
# COMPACT_ATOMS: atom_id res chain seq x y z
N MET A 1 8.21 -11.98 -7.89
CA MET A 1 6.95 -11.64 -7.19
C MET A 1 6.67 -12.73 -6.18
N ARG A 2 6.51 -12.41 -4.89
CA ARG A 2 6.18 -13.38 -3.84
C ARG A 2 4.86 -12.95 -3.20
N LEU A 3 3.89 -13.86 -3.14
CA LEU A 3 2.53 -13.66 -2.63
C LEU A 3 2.51 -13.97 -1.13
N TYR A 4 1.89 -13.10 -0.34
CA TYR A 4 1.70 -13.27 1.10
C TYR A 4 0.19 -13.23 1.38
N VAL A 5 -0.31 -14.09 2.27
CA VAL A 5 -1.66 -14.00 2.83
C VAL A 5 -1.43 -13.98 4.33
N ALA A 6 -1.94 -12.97 5.04
CA ALA A 6 -1.60 -12.71 6.45
C ALA A 6 -2.76 -13.07 7.40
N CYS A 7 -2.45 -13.71 8.52
CA CYS A 7 -3.29 -14.07 9.65
C CYS A 7 -2.52 -13.66 10.92
N ALA A 8 -3.20 -13.03 11.89
CA ALA A 8 -2.51 -12.42 13.02
C ALA A 8 -2.03 -13.47 14.05
N GLY A 9 -0.80 -13.33 14.54
CA GLY A 9 -0.29 -14.05 15.71
C GLY A 9 1.23 -14.27 15.70
N LYS A 10 1.91 -13.85 16.77
CA LYS A 10 3.34 -14.17 16.99
C LYS A 10 3.54 -15.68 17.16
N TYR A 11 4.68 -16.19 16.69
CA TYR A 11 5.06 -17.61 16.77
C TYR A 11 4.17 -18.59 16.00
N THR A 12 3.19 -18.08 15.25
CA THR A 12 2.39 -18.90 14.34
C THR A 12 3.25 -19.39 13.16
N PRO A 13 2.83 -20.44 12.43
CA PRO A 13 3.54 -20.91 11.24
C PRO A 13 3.81 -19.80 10.23
N GLN A 14 2.84 -18.90 10.01
CA GLN A 14 2.98 -17.79 9.09
C GLN A 14 3.96 -16.73 9.58
N TYR A 15 3.92 -16.37 10.87
CA TYR A 15 4.88 -15.44 11.45
C TYR A 15 6.32 -15.96 11.29
N ASN A 16 6.56 -17.21 11.68
CA ASN A 16 7.88 -17.83 11.60
C ASN A 16 8.35 -17.96 10.15
N TRP A 17 7.44 -18.33 9.25
CA TRP A 17 7.75 -18.39 7.82
C TRP A 17 8.13 -17.01 7.27
N LEU A 18 7.34 -15.97 7.56
CA LEU A 18 7.59 -14.62 7.07
C LEU A 18 8.91 -14.03 7.61
N GLU A 19 9.21 -14.29 8.88
CA GLU A 19 10.49 -13.91 9.51
C GLU A 19 11.69 -14.51 8.76
N GLN A 20 11.58 -15.77 8.33
CA GLN A 20 12.62 -16.47 7.57
C GLN A 20 12.63 -16.11 6.08
N GLU A 21 11.52 -15.57 5.55
CA GLU A 21 11.39 -15.29 4.13
C GLU A 21 12.04 -13.97 3.72
N PHE A 22 11.99 -12.95 4.58
CA PHE A 22 12.62 -11.66 4.31
C PHE A 22 14.15 -11.75 4.06
N PRO A 23 14.94 -12.47 4.86
CA PRO A 23 16.38 -12.64 4.62
C PRO A 23 16.73 -13.32 3.28
N LYS A 24 15.80 -14.07 2.67
CA LYS A 24 16.03 -14.75 1.38
C LYS A 24 15.83 -13.82 0.18
N VAL A 25 15.35 -12.60 0.39
CA VAL A 25 15.13 -11.64 -0.70
C VAL A 25 16.47 -11.09 -1.19
N ASN A 26 16.88 -11.52 -2.37
CA ASN A 26 18.04 -10.96 -3.07
C ASN A 26 17.62 -9.77 -3.94
N ARG A 27 17.85 -8.53 -3.47
CA ARG A 27 17.48 -7.31 -4.21
C ARG A 27 18.31 -7.07 -5.47
N ALA A 28 19.41 -7.80 -5.68
CA ALA A 28 20.16 -7.76 -6.94
C ALA A 28 19.52 -8.62 -8.05
N GLU A 29 18.85 -9.70 -7.68
CA GLU A 29 18.14 -10.59 -8.61
C GLU A 29 16.68 -10.18 -8.78
N THR A 30 16.01 -9.86 -7.67
CA THR A 30 14.63 -9.38 -7.64
C THR A 30 14.57 -7.99 -6.99
N PRO A 31 14.76 -6.90 -7.76
CA PRO A 31 14.79 -5.54 -7.24
C PRO A 31 13.50 -5.12 -6.55
N TRP A 32 12.35 -5.55 -7.06
CA TRP A 32 11.03 -5.16 -6.59
C TRP A 32 10.50 -6.14 -5.56
N LEU A 33 10.31 -5.67 -4.33
CA LEU A 33 9.69 -6.40 -3.24
C LEU A 33 8.26 -5.87 -3.05
N ILE A 34 7.29 -6.69 -3.48
CA ILE A 34 5.86 -6.37 -3.41
C ILE A 34 5.23 -7.37 -2.45
N VAL A 35 4.41 -6.86 -1.54
CA VAL A 35 3.60 -7.66 -0.64
C VAL A 35 2.14 -7.56 -1.04
N LEU A 36 1.42 -8.66 -0.89
CA LEU A 36 -0.02 -8.73 -1.10
C LEU A 36 -0.64 -9.11 0.24
N LEU A 37 -1.85 -8.63 0.50
CA LEU A 37 -2.67 -9.01 1.63
C LEU A 37 -4.13 -8.67 1.32
N HIS A 38 -5.10 -9.15 2.10
CA HIS A 38 -6.50 -8.84 1.83
C HIS A 38 -6.94 -7.53 2.50
N SER A 39 -6.86 -7.45 3.83
CA SER A 39 -7.34 -6.31 4.62
C SER A 39 -6.28 -5.19 4.74
N PRO A 40 -6.52 -3.98 4.19
CA PRO A 40 -5.55 -2.89 4.17
C PRO A 40 -5.17 -2.42 5.58
N TRP A 41 -3.89 -2.06 5.76
CA TRP A 41 -3.38 -1.52 7.02
C TRP A 41 -3.54 -0.01 7.13
N TYR A 42 -3.49 0.68 6.00
CA TYR A 42 -3.82 2.08 5.89
C TYR A 42 -5.08 2.17 5.01
N ASN A 43 -6.16 2.60 5.64
CA ASN A 43 -7.49 2.69 5.05
C ASN A 43 -8.18 3.91 5.65
N SER A 44 -8.49 4.91 4.82
CA SER A 44 -9.27 6.08 5.22
C SER A 44 -10.75 5.95 4.87
N ASN A 45 -11.21 4.79 4.40
CA ASN A 45 -12.62 4.48 4.24
C ASN A 45 -13.24 4.09 5.59
N ASN A 46 -14.47 4.52 5.84
CA ASN A 46 -15.22 4.12 7.03
C ASN A 46 -15.56 2.62 7.01
N TYR A 47 -15.64 2.02 5.82
CA TYR A 47 -15.82 0.58 5.66
C TYR A 47 -14.51 -0.15 5.99
N HIS A 48 -14.56 -1.13 6.90
CA HIS A 48 -13.40 -1.85 7.43
C HIS A 48 -12.30 -0.94 8.03
N TYR A 49 -12.69 0.20 8.58
CA TYR A 49 -11.75 1.12 9.21
C TYR A 49 -11.01 0.44 10.37
N MET A 50 -9.68 0.54 10.38
CA MET A 50 -8.78 -0.03 11.40
C MET A 50 -8.78 -1.57 11.53
N GLU A 51 -9.42 -2.32 10.62
CA GLU A 51 -9.45 -3.79 10.71
C GLU A 51 -8.04 -4.42 10.55
N GLY A 52 -7.18 -3.80 9.75
CA GLY A 52 -5.79 -4.23 9.53
C GLY A 52 -4.82 -3.97 10.69
N GLU A 53 -5.22 -3.27 11.76
CA GLU A 53 -4.30 -2.76 12.79
C GLU A 53 -3.51 -3.86 13.51
N SER A 54 -4.15 -5.00 13.79
CA SER A 54 -3.48 -6.12 14.48
C SER A 54 -2.32 -6.70 13.64
N MET A 55 -2.47 -6.73 12.32
CA MET A 55 -1.40 -7.16 11.41
C MET A 55 -0.35 -6.06 11.22
N ARG A 56 -0.78 -4.80 11.12
CA ARG A 56 0.12 -3.64 10.99
C ARG A 56 1.11 -3.58 12.16
N VAL A 57 0.63 -3.63 13.40
CA VAL A 57 1.48 -3.61 14.62
C VAL A 57 2.53 -4.73 14.60
N MET A 58 2.20 -5.89 14.05
CA MET A 58 3.09 -7.05 14.06
C MET A 58 4.13 -7.01 12.93
N PHE A 59 3.75 -6.56 11.72
CA PHE A 59 4.55 -6.77 10.51
C PHE A 59 5.03 -5.49 9.83
N GLU A 60 4.41 -4.33 10.07
CA GLU A 60 4.87 -3.04 9.53
C GLU A 60 6.36 -2.76 9.84
N PRO A 61 6.88 -3.02 11.06
CA PRO A 61 8.31 -2.85 11.33
C PRO A 61 9.20 -3.68 10.41
N TRP A 62 8.75 -4.86 9.98
CA TRP A 62 9.50 -5.71 9.05
C TRP A 62 9.44 -5.17 7.63
N PHE A 63 8.31 -4.58 7.23
CA PHE A 63 8.15 -4.03 5.87
C PHE A 63 9.03 -2.79 5.68
N VAL A 64 9.08 -1.93 6.70
CA VAL A 64 9.98 -0.77 6.75
C VAL A 64 11.44 -1.23 6.78
N LYS A 65 11.80 -2.19 7.66
CA LYS A 65 13.17 -2.72 7.76
C LYS A 65 13.68 -3.30 6.44
N ASN A 66 12.83 -4.05 5.73
CA ASN A 66 13.17 -4.70 4.47
C ASN A 66 12.92 -3.83 3.24
N LYS A 67 12.53 -2.57 3.43
CA LYS A 67 12.30 -1.59 2.35
C LYS A 67 11.38 -2.15 1.27
N VAL A 68 10.23 -2.69 1.70
CA VAL A 68 9.17 -3.14 0.78
C VAL A 68 8.79 -1.98 -0.12
N ASP A 69 8.64 -2.22 -1.43
CA ASP A 69 8.34 -1.16 -2.38
C ASP A 69 6.85 -0.79 -2.32
N LEU A 70 5.99 -1.82 -2.39
CA LEU A 70 4.53 -1.72 -2.47
C LEU A 70 3.84 -2.79 -1.64
N VAL A 71 2.71 -2.44 -1.03
CA VAL A 71 1.76 -3.37 -0.40
C VAL A 71 0.42 -3.20 -1.10
N LEU A 72 -0.11 -4.25 -1.72
CA LEU A 72 -1.41 -4.21 -2.39
C LEU A 72 -2.44 -4.97 -1.54
N ALA A 73 -3.59 -4.33 -1.33
CA ALA A 73 -4.72 -4.82 -0.58
C ALA A 73 -6.01 -4.75 -1.38
N GLY A 74 -7.02 -5.51 -0.97
CA GLY A 74 -8.38 -5.40 -1.50
C GLY A 74 -9.32 -5.04 -0.37
N HIS A 75 -10.33 -5.88 -0.15
CA HIS A 75 -11.26 -5.86 0.99
C HIS A 75 -12.20 -4.65 1.03
N VAL A 76 -11.67 -3.43 1.04
CA VAL A 76 -12.46 -2.21 0.92
C VAL A 76 -12.80 -1.98 -0.54
N HIS A 77 -14.09 -1.81 -0.84
CA HIS A 77 -14.61 -1.72 -2.20
C HIS A 77 -14.44 -0.33 -2.81
N SER A 78 -13.21 0.17 -2.82
CA SER A 78 -12.81 1.46 -3.39
C SER A 78 -11.32 1.45 -3.73
N TYR A 79 -10.83 2.55 -4.30
CA TYR A 79 -9.43 2.76 -4.57
C TYR A 79 -8.82 3.76 -3.58
N GLU A 80 -7.65 3.43 -3.04
CA GLU A 80 -6.86 4.34 -2.20
C GLU A 80 -5.36 4.06 -2.35
N ARG A 81 -4.55 5.11 -2.43
CA ARG A 81 -3.09 5.06 -2.46
C ARG A 81 -2.53 5.94 -1.35
N SER A 82 -1.67 5.37 -0.51
CA SER A 82 -1.00 6.09 0.56
C SER A 82 0.23 6.86 0.08
N GLU A 83 0.67 7.79 0.92
CA GLU A 83 2.06 8.26 0.93
C GLU A 83 3.00 7.17 1.49
N ARG A 84 4.32 7.38 1.39
CA ARG A 84 5.30 6.54 2.09
C ARG A 84 5.40 6.95 3.55
N ILE A 85 4.72 6.20 4.40
CA ILE A 85 4.52 6.51 5.81
C ILE A 85 4.70 5.26 6.66
N SER A 86 5.13 5.45 7.91
CA SER A 86 5.20 4.39 8.90
C SER A 86 4.66 4.83 10.24
N ASN A 87 4.10 3.89 10.99
CA ASN A 87 3.63 4.10 12.36
C ASN A 87 4.18 3.02 13.30
N VAL A 88 5.51 2.91 13.30
CA VAL A 88 6.28 1.86 14.00
C VAL A 88 7.01 2.36 15.24
N ARG A 89 6.85 3.65 15.61
CA ARG A 89 7.58 4.29 16.71
C ARG A 89 6.89 4.14 18.07
N TYR A 90 5.59 3.88 18.07
CA TYR A 90 4.79 3.81 19.29
C TYR A 90 5.34 2.79 20.29
N ASN A 91 5.66 3.23 21.50
CA ASN A 91 6.18 2.38 22.58
C ASN A 91 5.33 2.41 23.86
N ILE A 92 4.05 2.76 23.75
CA ILE A 92 3.09 2.97 24.86
C ILE A 92 3.34 4.26 25.66
N THR A 93 4.60 4.55 26.03
CA THR A 93 4.92 5.66 26.96
C THR A 93 5.22 6.98 26.28
N ASP A 94 5.70 6.98 25.03
CA ASP A 94 6.06 8.17 24.27
C ASP A 94 4.88 8.84 23.53
N GLY A 95 3.77 8.12 23.36
CA GLY A 95 2.59 8.61 22.64
C GLY A 95 2.79 8.79 21.13
N LEU A 96 3.87 8.26 20.53
CA LEU A 96 4.18 8.42 19.11
C LEU A 96 3.36 7.47 18.22
N SER A 97 2.04 7.63 18.24
CA SER A 97 1.06 6.79 17.54
C SER A 97 0.56 7.35 16.20
N ALA A 98 1.08 8.50 15.77
CA ALA A 98 0.73 9.10 14.49
C ALA A 98 1.64 8.57 13.37
N PRO A 99 1.10 8.22 12.19
CA PRO A 99 1.91 7.91 11.02
C PRO A 99 2.77 9.11 10.61
N VAL A 100 4.02 8.84 10.25
CA VAL A 100 4.97 9.87 9.80
C VAL A 100 5.57 9.48 8.46
N LYS A 101 5.94 10.47 7.65
CA LYS A 101 6.67 10.23 6.39
C LYS A 101 7.94 9.41 6.65
N ASP A 102 8.08 8.33 5.90
CA ASP A 102 9.20 7.40 6.02
C ASP A 102 9.60 6.90 4.62
N PRO A 103 10.72 7.39 4.05
CA PRO A 103 11.19 6.96 2.74
C PRO A 103 11.51 5.46 2.62
N SER A 104 11.69 4.76 3.74
CA SER A 104 11.91 3.31 3.77
C SER A 104 10.60 2.50 3.81
N ALA A 105 9.46 3.13 4.04
CA ALA A 105 8.17 2.47 4.06
C ALA A 105 7.65 2.17 2.63
N PRO A 106 6.84 1.13 2.46
CA PRO A 106 6.12 0.89 1.21
C PRO A 106 5.06 1.96 0.97
N VAL A 107 4.58 2.02 -0.27
CA VAL A 107 3.27 2.61 -0.56
C VAL A 107 2.21 1.53 -0.39
N TYR A 108 1.16 1.84 0.37
CA TYR A 108 0.01 0.98 0.56
C TYR A 108 -1.06 1.36 -0.47
N ILE A 109 -1.59 0.36 -1.15
CA ILE A 109 -2.62 0.55 -2.18
C ILE A 109 -3.79 -0.39 -1.90
N THR A 110 -4.97 0.19 -1.74
CA THR A 110 -6.25 -0.51 -1.72
C THR A 110 -6.79 -0.52 -3.14
N ILE A 111 -7.01 -1.71 -3.69
CA ILE A 111 -7.54 -1.96 -5.05
C ILE A 111 -8.63 -3.05 -4.98
N GLY A 112 -9.60 -2.86 -4.08
CA GLY A 112 -10.71 -3.79 -3.84
C GLY A 112 -11.96 -3.50 -4.68
N ASP A 113 -11.83 -2.64 -5.67
CA ASP A 113 -12.87 -2.01 -6.48
C ASP A 113 -13.23 -2.79 -7.76
N GLY A 114 -13.08 -4.12 -7.75
CA GLY A 114 -13.28 -4.97 -8.92
C GLY A 114 -14.74 -5.19 -9.36
N GLY A 115 -15.73 -4.58 -8.71
CA GLY A 115 -17.16 -4.72 -9.07
C GLY A 115 -17.91 -5.84 -8.35
N ASN A 116 -17.65 -6.04 -7.06
CA ASN A 116 -18.38 -7.03 -6.25
C ASN A 116 -19.86 -6.66 -6.06
N ILE A 117 -20.67 -7.64 -5.63
CA ILE A 117 -22.13 -7.50 -5.47
C ILE A 117 -22.55 -6.57 -4.31
N GLU A 118 -21.69 -6.35 -3.32
CA GLU A 118 -21.98 -5.53 -2.14
C GLU A 118 -21.97 -4.03 -2.47
N GLY A 119 -21.40 -3.66 -3.62
CA GLY A 119 -21.35 -2.29 -4.10
C GLY A 119 -20.06 -1.57 -3.73
N ILE A 120 -20.01 -0.26 -4.04
CA ILE A 120 -18.85 0.60 -3.83
C ILE A 120 -18.84 1.19 -2.41
N ALA A 121 -17.69 1.22 -1.76
CA ALA A 121 -17.49 1.84 -0.46
C ALA A 121 -17.22 3.35 -0.63
N ASN A 122 -18.28 4.17 -0.61
CA ASN A 122 -18.23 5.61 -0.94
C ASN A 122 -18.11 6.55 0.27
N SER A 123 -17.83 6.03 1.46
CA SER A 123 -17.77 6.81 2.69
C SER A 123 -16.34 6.85 3.24
N PHE A 124 -15.68 8.00 3.11
CA PHE A 124 -14.33 8.22 3.63
C PHE A 124 -14.34 9.04 4.93
N THR A 125 -13.28 8.91 5.72
CA THR A 125 -13.03 9.79 6.86
C THR A 125 -12.70 11.20 6.36
N GLU A 126 -13.19 12.21 7.08
CA GLU A 126 -12.97 13.62 6.74
C GLU A 126 -12.32 14.38 7.92
N PRO A 127 -11.32 15.24 7.68
CA PRO A 127 -10.68 15.49 6.38
C PRO A 127 -9.85 14.30 5.89
N GLN A 128 -9.43 14.31 4.61
CA GLN A 128 -8.45 13.35 4.09
C GLN A 128 -7.19 13.36 4.96
N PRO A 129 -6.81 12.23 5.57
CA PRO A 129 -5.64 12.18 6.43
C PRO A 129 -4.36 12.30 5.59
N ASP A 130 -3.33 12.93 6.15
CA ASP A 130 -2.06 13.22 5.46
C ASP A 130 -1.33 11.96 4.92
N TYR A 131 -1.67 10.77 5.42
CA TYR A 131 -1.12 9.51 4.91
C TYR A 131 -1.78 9.04 3.60
N SER A 132 -2.96 9.56 3.25
CA SER A 132 -3.71 9.20 2.05
C SER A 132 -3.35 10.17 0.93
N ALA A 133 -2.68 9.70 -0.13
CA ALA A 133 -2.25 10.53 -1.25
C ALA A 133 -3.37 10.73 -2.28
N PHE A 134 -4.12 9.66 -2.57
CA PHE A 134 -5.27 9.68 -3.47
C PHE A 134 -6.29 8.65 -3.01
N ARG A 135 -7.58 8.97 -3.11
CA ARG A 135 -8.68 8.05 -2.80
C ARG A 135 -9.91 8.36 -3.65
N GLU A 136 -10.57 7.33 -4.16
CA GLU A 136 -11.79 7.48 -4.95
C GLU A 136 -12.67 6.23 -4.86
N ALA A 137 -13.99 6.44 -4.81
CA ALA A 137 -14.98 5.38 -4.83
C ALA A 137 -15.54 5.18 -6.26
N SER A 138 -14.76 4.52 -7.09
CA SER A 138 -15.16 4.07 -8.43
C SER A 138 -14.74 2.61 -8.62
N PHE A 139 -15.48 1.83 -9.39
CA PHE A 139 -15.00 0.52 -9.81
C PHE A 139 -13.91 0.67 -10.87
N GLY A 140 -12.95 -0.24 -10.86
CA GLY A 140 -11.78 -0.12 -11.71
C GLY A 140 -10.82 -1.30 -11.59
N HIS A 141 -9.65 -1.08 -12.17
CA HIS A 141 -8.50 -1.96 -12.05
C HIS A 141 -7.21 -1.16 -12.20
N ALA A 142 -6.08 -1.74 -11.80
CA ALA A 142 -4.79 -1.10 -11.94
C ALA A 142 -3.78 -1.97 -12.69
N THR A 143 -2.81 -1.28 -13.31
CA THR A 143 -1.66 -1.90 -13.98
C THR A 143 -0.39 -1.40 -13.30
N LEU A 144 0.54 -2.33 -13.00
CA LEU A 144 1.89 -2.04 -12.54
C LEU A 144 2.90 -2.52 -13.59
N GLU A 145 3.54 -1.58 -14.27
CA GLU A 145 4.53 -1.86 -15.30
C GLU A 145 5.95 -1.66 -14.76
N ILE A 146 6.63 -2.75 -14.42
CA ILE A 146 8.04 -2.71 -14.03
C ILE A 146 8.89 -2.43 -15.28
N LYS A 147 9.51 -1.25 -15.32
CA LYS A 147 10.35 -0.85 -16.47
C LYS A 147 11.78 -1.35 -16.34
N ASN A 148 12.35 -1.26 -15.15
CA ASN A 148 13.70 -1.71 -14.83
C ASN A 148 13.89 -1.83 -13.31
N ARG A 149 15.13 -1.97 -12.83
CA ARG A 149 15.44 -2.11 -11.39
C ARG A 149 15.16 -0.85 -10.55
N THR A 150 14.98 0.31 -11.17
CA THR A 150 14.78 1.59 -10.48
C THR A 150 13.38 2.16 -10.65
N HIS A 151 12.70 1.91 -11.78
CA HIS A 151 11.40 2.52 -12.10
C HIS A 151 10.32 1.49 -12.39
N ALA A 152 9.14 1.69 -11.80
CA ALA A 152 7.91 1.04 -12.17
C ALA A 152 6.82 2.11 -12.34
N TYR A 153 5.93 1.92 -13.30
CA TYR A 153 4.83 2.85 -13.56
C TYR A 153 3.51 2.20 -13.15
N TYR A 154 2.76 2.87 -12.29
CA TYR A 154 1.47 2.43 -11.80
C TYR A 154 0.37 3.32 -12.36
N THR A 155 -0.71 2.70 -12.81
CA THR A 155 -1.90 3.40 -13.30
C THR A 155 -3.16 2.70 -12.83
N TRP A 156 -4.14 3.46 -12.33
CA TRP A 156 -5.47 3.00 -12.00
C TRP A 156 -6.49 3.54 -13.02
N HIS A 157 -7.40 2.67 -13.46
CA HIS A 157 -8.36 2.91 -14.55
C HIS A 157 -9.77 2.63 -14.05
N ARG A 158 -10.69 3.58 -14.24
CA ARG A 158 -12.09 3.44 -13.83
C ARG A 158 -12.88 2.72 -14.91
N ASN A 159 -13.88 1.94 -14.51
CA ASN A 159 -14.72 1.19 -15.44
C ASN A 159 -15.65 2.07 -16.30
N HIS A 160 -15.94 3.30 -15.86
CA HIS A 160 -16.84 4.22 -16.58
C HIS A 160 -16.11 5.16 -17.55
N ASP A 161 -14.78 5.15 -17.58
CA ASP A 161 -14.02 5.90 -18.58
C ASP A 161 -14.13 5.19 -19.94
N SER A 162 -14.50 5.92 -20.99
CA SER A 162 -14.74 5.38 -22.34
C SER A 162 -13.45 5.06 -23.11
N GLU A 163 -12.30 5.51 -22.61
CA GLU A 163 -10.97 5.36 -23.18
C GLU A 163 -9.99 4.86 -22.12
N ARG A 164 -8.77 4.47 -22.51
CA ARG A 164 -7.67 4.07 -21.60
C ARG A 164 -7.09 5.25 -20.81
N VAL A 165 -7.91 5.90 -19.99
CA VAL A 165 -7.52 7.03 -19.14
C VAL A 165 -7.10 6.51 -17.77
N ALA A 166 -5.85 6.80 -17.39
CA ALA A 166 -5.41 6.58 -16.03
C ALA A 166 -5.96 7.71 -15.14
N ALA A 167 -6.92 7.37 -14.27
CA ALA A 167 -7.52 8.32 -13.32
C ALA A 167 -6.56 8.69 -12.19
N ASP A 168 -5.71 7.75 -11.78
CA ASP A 168 -4.54 7.99 -10.95
C ASP A 168 -3.32 7.31 -11.58
N SER A 169 -2.15 7.93 -11.44
CA SER A 169 -0.91 7.37 -11.94
C SER A 169 0.28 7.82 -11.08
N GLN A 170 1.25 6.93 -10.92
CA GLN A 170 2.44 7.21 -10.13
C GLN A 170 3.65 6.46 -10.70
N TRP A 171 4.75 7.19 -10.86
CA TRP A 171 6.07 6.55 -10.97
C TRP A 171 6.53 6.13 -9.58
N PHE A 172 6.80 4.84 -9.40
CA PHE A 172 7.44 4.33 -8.20
C PHE A 172 8.94 4.20 -8.42
N TYR A 173 9.69 4.61 -7.40
CA TYR A 173 11.13 4.42 -7.38
C TYR A 173 11.52 3.32 -6.40
N ASN A 174 12.38 2.41 -6.86
CA ASN A 174 12.78 1.25 -6.10
C ASN A 174 13.51 1.63 -4.80
N ARG A 175 13.05 1.12 -3.65
CA ARG A 175 13.60 1.47 -2.34
C ARG A 175 15.02 0.97 -2.09
N HIS A 176 15.52 0.05 -2.92
CA HIS A 176 16.90 -0.45 -2.83
C HIS A 176 17.84 0.25 -3.82
N TRP A 177 17.43 0.40 -5.09
CA TRP A 177 18.28 0.93 -6.16
C TRP A 177 18.11 2.41 -6.48
N HIS A 178 16.99 3.03 -6.07
CA HIS A 178 16.70 4.45 -6.29
C HIS A 178 15.73 5.00 -5.21
N PRO A 179 16.18 5.15 -3.94
CA PRO A 179 15.30 5.55 -2.82
C PRO A 179 15.03 7.07 -2.81
N ALA A 180 14.66 7.64 -3.95
CA ALA A 180 14.25 9.03 -4.06
C ALA A 180 12.76 9.20 -3.69
N GLU A 181 12.36 10.39 -3.29
CA GLU A 181 10.95 10.74 -3.11
C GLU A 181 10.25 10.76 -4.46
N GLU A 182 9.10 10.08 -4.54
CA GLU A 182 8.22 10.15 -5.70
C GLU A 182 7.75 11.58 -5.92
N ARG A 183 7.78 12.05 -7.18
CA ARG A 183 7.17 13.34 -7.52
C ARG A 183 5.66 13.12 -7.57
N SER A 184 4.90 13.92 -6.83
CA SER A 184 3.46 14.02 -7.04
C SER A 184 3.24 14.67 -8.41
N SER A 185 2.51 13.98 -9.29
CA SER A 185 1.87 14.64 -10.41
C SER A 185 0.80 15.56 -9.82
N ALA A 186 1.17 16.81 -9.57
CA ALA A 186 0.21 17.86 -9.28
C ALA A 186 -0.69 18.01 -10.51
N THR A 187 -1.82 17.34 -10.52
CA THR A 187 -2.91 17.68 -11.44
C THR A 187 -3.53 18.97 -10.93
N ASN A 188 -2.88 20.10 -11.20
CA ASN A 188 -3.56 21.39 -11.20
C ASN A 188 -4.60 21.34 -12.33
N MET A 189 -5.82 20.91 -12.03
CA MET A 189 -6.98 21.31 -12.83
C MET A 189 -7.56 22.57 -12.20
N VAL A 190 -7.26 23.68 -12.87
CA VAL A 190 -8.05 24.93 -12.82
C VAL A 190 -9.34 24.69 -13.59
#